data_AF-A0A1G6EZ53-F1
#
_entry.id   AF-A0A1G6EZ53-F1
#
_cell.length_a   1.000
_cell.length_b   1.000
_cell.length_c   1.000
_cell.angle_alpha   90.00
_cell.angle_beta   90.00
_cell.angle_gamma   90.00
#
_symmetry.space_group_name_H-M   'P 1'
#
loop_
_entity.id
_entity.type
_entity.pdbx_description
1 polymer ?
#
loop_
_entity_poly.entity_id
_entity_poly.type
_entity_poly.pdbx_seq_one_letter_code
_entity_poly.pdbx_strand_id
1 'polypeptide(L)'
;MKPVEFLQHYRNNADFYYPMIDHERRYWPKVNNIGDINIGWDCGAIGRRPYFLECWSGEGTTMITIFISTIGIETYTVEEIEKMLIGSGLYSQKEGYRQAKAVSVKDSNDNSFFSVNIVVGLEDEDAVIEGPIIYSFIKLNEFNGYAEVF
;
A
#
# COMPACT_ATOMS: atom_id res chain seq x y z
N MET A 1 -9.93 -12.13 -1.13
CA MET A 1 -10.85 -11.23 -1.86
C MET A 1 -9.99 -10.39 -2.78
N LYS A 2 -10.41 -10.13 -4.03
CA LYS A 2 -9.62 -9.25 -4.91
C LYS A 2 -9.72 -7.80 -4.41
N PRO A 3 -8.72 -6.93 -4.66
CA PRO A 3 -8.74 -5.56 -4.15
C PRO A 3 -9.99 -4.76 -4.55
N VAL A 4 -10.45 -4.85 -5.81
CA VAL A 4 -11.68 -4.14 -6.23
C VAL A 4 -12.92 -4.63 -5.47
N GLU A 5 -13.03 -5.93 -5.23
CA GLU A 5 -14.12 -6.52 -4.43
C GLU A 5 -14.02 -6.03 -2.97
N PHE A 6 -12.80 -5.92 -2.43
CA PHE A 6 -12.55 -5.40 -1.09
C PHE A 6 -12.95 -3.92 -0.97
N LEU A 7 -12.55 -3.06 -1.92
CA LEU A 7 -12.96 -1.65 -1.92
C LEU A 7 -14.50 -1.51 -1.93
N GLN A 8 -15.18 -2.29 -2.78
CA GLN A 8 -16.64 -2.30 -2.79
C GLN A 8 -17.23 -2.74 -1.44
N HIS A 9 -16.66 -3.79 -0.84
CA HIS A 9 -17.11 -4.28 0.46
C HIS A 9 -16.86 -3.26 1.58
N TYR A 10 -15.67 -2.66 1.65
CA TYR A 10 -15.30 -1.63 2.61
C TYR A 10 -16.27 -0.44 2.54
N ARG A 11 -16.54 0.09 1.34
CA ARG A 11 -17.48 1.20 1.14
C ARG A 11 -18.89 0.92 1.66
N ASN A 12 -19.35 -0.32 1.51
CA ASN A 12 -20.68 -0.73 1.96
C ASN A 12 -20.73 -1.05 3.46
N ASN A 13 -19.58 -1.13 4.14
CA ASN A 13 -19.47 -1.59 5.52
C ASN A 13 -18.45 -0.75 6.32
N ALA A 14 -18.39 0.57 6.08
CA ALA A 14 -17.34 1.43 6.64
C ALA A 14 -17.28 1.38 8.18
N ASP A 15 -18.42 1.28 8.85
CA ASP A 15 -18.51 1.20 10.32
C ASP A 15 -17.89 -0.08 10.91
N PHE A 16 -17.72 -1.12 10.08
CA PHE A 16 -17.07 -2.35 10.51
C PHE A 16 -15.55 -2.22 10.56
N TYR A 17 -14.93 -1.38 9.74
CA TYR A 17 -13.48 -1.29 9.59
C TYR A 17 -12.89 -0.10 10.34
N TYR A 18 -11.59 -0.17 10.63
CA TYR A 18 -10.81 1.04 10.85
C TYR A 18 -10.70 1.85 9.55
N PRO A 19 -10.39 3.16 9.62
CA PRO A 19 -10.20 3.96 8.42
C PRO A 19 -9.13 3.36 7.50
N MET A 20 -9.36 3.45 6.20
CA MET A 20 -8.37 3.26 5.16
C MET A 20 -7.93 4.61 4.59
N ILE A 21 -6.67 4.73 4.18
CA ILE A 21 -6.13 6.00 3.67
C ILE A 21 -6.90 6.45 2.41
N ASP A 22 -7.06 7.77 2.26
CA ASP A 22 -7.84 8.41 1.19
C ASP A 22 -7.14 8.30 -0.19
N HIS A 23 -7.22 7.11 -0.80
CA HIS A 23 -6.90 6.84 -2.21
C HIS A 23 -8.15 6.49 -3.04
N GLU A 24 -9.28 6.31 -2.37
CA GLU A 24 -10.56 6.10 -3.02
C GLU A 24 -11.09 7.44 -3.55
N ARG A 25 -11.33 7.54 -4.86
CA ARG A 25 -11.81 8.75 -5.57
C ARG A 25 -10.76 9.81 -5.89
N ARG A 26 -9.48 9.46 -5.79
CA ARG A 26 -8.40 10.31 -6.31
C ARG A 26 -7.91 9.78 -7.65
N TYR A 27 -7.52 10.70 -8.52
CA TYR A 27 -6.75 10.35 -9.71
C TYR A 27 -5.32 10.00 -9.30
N TRP A 28 -4.84 8.87 -9.79
CA TRP A 28 -3.51 8.37 -9.54
C TRP A 28 -2.65 8.50 -10.79
N PRO A 29 -1.72 9.46 -10.84
CA PRO A 29 -0.95 9.68 -12.05
C PRO A 29 0.01 8.52 -12.30
N LYS A 30 0.20 8.17 -13.58
CA LYS A 30 1.22 7.23 -14.03
C LYS A 30 2.64 7.61 -13.58
N VAL A 31 2.94 8.91 -13.52
CA VAL A 31 4.24 9.44 -13.12
C VAL A 31 4.02 10.56 -12.09
N ASN A 32 4.73 10.52 -10.97
CA ASN A 32 4.65 11.55 -9.94
C ASN A 32 5.48 12.80 -10.32
N ASN A 33 5.50 13.81 -9.45
CA ASN A 33 6.19 15.09 -9.69
C ASN A 33 7.73 15.00 -9.65
N ILE A 34 8.29 13.88 -9.19
CA ILE A 34 9.74 13.64 -9.13
C ILE A 34 10.21 12.61 -10.16
N GLY A 35 9.30 12.06 -10.97
CA GLY A 35 9.62 11.18 -12.08
C GLY A 35 9.44 9.69 -11.79
N ASP A 36 8.98 9.32 -10.59
CA ASP A 36 8.72 7.91 -10.28
C ASP A 36 7.46 7.45 -11.01
N ILE A 37 7.52 6.21 -11.48
CA ILE A 37 6.46 5.55 -12.23
C ILE A 37 5.60 4.74 -11.26
N ASN A 38 4.29 4.97 -11.30
CA ASN A 38 3.32 4.12 -10.63
C ASN A 38 3.21 2.79 -11.36
N ILE A 39 3.60 1.71 -10.69
CA ILE A 39 3.48 0.35 -11.22
C ILE A 39 2.07 -0.18 -10.91
N GLY A 40 1.57 0.09 -9.71
CA GLY A 40 0.31 -0.50 -9.28
C GLY A 40 -0.03 -0.32 -7.82
N TRP A 41 -0.98 -1.13 -7.39
CA TRP A 41 -1.60 -1.05 -6.08
C TRP A 41 -2.14 -2.40 -5.63
N ASP A 42 -2.44 -2.49 -4.34
CA ASP A 42 -3.25 -3.56 -3.76
C ASP A 42 -4.01 -3.02 -2.54
N CYS A 43 -5.05 -3.73 -2.10
CA CYS A 43 -5.70 -3.45 -0.83
C CYS A 43 -6.42 -4.69 -0.30
N GLY A 44 -6.58 -4.70 1.02
CA GLY A 44 -7.24 -5.79 1.74
C GLY A 44 -7.37 -5.42 3.21
N ALA A 45 -7.48 -6.42 4.08
CA ALA A 45 -7.57 -6.16 5.52
C ALA A 45 -6.80 -7.18 6.36
N ILE A 46 -6.20 -6.69 7.44
CA ILE A 46 -5.63 -7.46 8.54
C ILE A 46 -6.65 -7.41 9.68
N GLY A 47 -7.55 -8.40 9.72
CA GLY A 47 -8.72 -8.37 10.59
C GLY A 47 -9.64 -7.20 10.24
N ARG A 48 -9.86 -6.28 11.19
CA ARG A 48 -10.65 -5.05 10.99
C ARG A 48 -9.83 -3.87 10.49
N ARG A 49 -8.53 -4.03 10.23
CA ARG A 49 -7.62 -2.97 9.78
C ARG A 49 -7.37 -3.08 8.28
N PRO A 50 -8.02 -2.26 7.44
CA PRO A 50 -7.69 -2.22 6.03
C PRO A 50 -6.22 -1.83 5.83
N TYR A 51 -5.61 -2.37 4.78
CA TYR A 51 -4.38 -1.85 4.22
C TYR A 51 -4.64 -1.34 2.80
N PHE A 52 -3.89 -0.34 2.42
CA PHE A 52 -3.78 0.11 1.03
C PHE A 52 -2.30 0.14 0.67
N LEU A 53 -1.95 -0.40 -0.49
CA LEU A 53 -0.58 -0.52 -0.96
C LEU A 53 -0.41 0.21 -2.27
N GLU A 54 0.72 0.89 -2.41
CA GLU A 54 1.21 1.45 -3.67
C GLU A 54 2.51 0.76 -4.06
N CYS A 55 2.75 0.62 -5.36
CA CYS A 55 3.99 0.11 -5.93
C CYS A 55 4.55 1.14 -6.91
N TRP A 56 5.77 1.60 -6.64
CA TRP A 56 6.45 2.66 -7.39
C TRP A 56 7.81 2.17 -7.89
N SER A 57 8.23 2.67 -9.05
CA SER A 57 9.58 2.49 -9.59
C SER A 57 10.21 3.84 -9.89
N GLY A 58 11.38 4.10 -9.34
CA GLY A 58 12.13 5.34 -9.52
C GLY A 58 13.62 5.09 -9.33
N GLU A 59 14.45 5.77 -10.11
CA GLU A 59 15.92 5.72 -10.00
C GLU A 59 16.50 4.29 -9.85
N GLY A 60 16.04 3.35 -10.68
CA GLY A 60 16.49 1.96 -10.65
C GLY A 60 16.06 1.17 -9.40
N THR A 61 15.09 1.67 -8.63
CA THR A 61 14.57 1.01 -7.42
C THR A 61 13.07 0.77 -7.55
N THR A 62 12.62 -0.45 -7.20
CA THR A 62 11.19 -0.73 -7.01
C THR A 62 10.88 -0.72 -5.51
N MET A 63 9.84 0.03 -5.12
CA MET A 63 9.39 0.12 -3.73
C MET A 63 7.90 -0.12 -3.63
N ILE A 64 7.47 -0.69 -2.50
CA ILE A 64 6.08 -0.67 -2.09
C ILE A 64 5.91 0.20 -0.84
N THR A 65 4.77 0.87 -0.77
CA THR A 65 4.35 1.65 0.39
C THR A 65 3.02 1.11 0.88
N ILE A 66 2.99 0.61 2.11
CA ILE A 66 1.78 0.09 2.75
C ILE A 66 1.28 1.11 3.76
N PHE A 67 0.00 1.46 3.65
CA PHE A 67 -0.71 2.31 4.59
C PHE A 67 -1.67 1.49 5.43
N ILE A 68 -1.58 1.67 6.74
CA ILE A 68 -2.49 1.05 7.73
C ILE A 68 -2.84 2.04 8.82
N SER A 69 -4.09 2.00 9.31
CA SER A 69 -4.53 2.88 10.40
C SER A 69 -3.69 2.65 11.67
N THR A 70 -3.36 3.72 12.39
CA THR A 70 -2.64 3.63 13.68
C THR A 70 -3.54 3.23 14.85
N ILE A 71 -4.87 3.22 14.70
CA ILE A 71 -5.81 3.04 15.81
C ILE A 71 -5.54 1.72 16.55
N GLY A 72 -5.23 1.78 17.84
CA GLY A 72 -4.92 0.64 18.70
C GLY A 72 -3.51 0.05 18.54
N ILE A 73 -2.66 0.66 17.71
CA ILE A 73 -1.25 0.28 17.49
C ILE A 73 -0.34 1.53 17.44
N GLU A 74 -0.75 2.63 18.05
CA GLU A 74 -0.12 3.95 17.94
C GLU A 74 1.33 3.97 18.43
N THR A 75 1.66 3.07 19.37
CA THR A 75 2.99 2.95 19.97
C THR A 75 3.83 1.84 19.36
N TYR A 76 3.33 1.16 18.31
CA TYR A 76 4.08 0.07 17.69
C TYR A 76 5.39 0.59 17.09
N THR A 77 6.46 -0.18 17.28
CA THR A 77 7.72 0.06 16.57
C THR A 77 7.63 -0.42 15.12
N VAL A 78 8.62 -0.05 14.30
CA VAL A 78 8.72 -0.52 12.92
C VAL A 78 8.77 -2.04 12.87
N GLU A 79 9.53 -2.67 13.77
CA GLU A 79 9.64 -4.13 13.90
C GLU A 79 8.29 -4.78 14.21
N GLU A 80 7.48 -4.19 15.09
CA GLU A 80 6.16 -4.72 15.46
C GLU A 80 5.15 -4.59 14.31
N ILE A 81 5.19 -3.46 13.60
CA ILE A 81 4.38 -3.25 12.38
C ILE A 81 4.77 -4.28 11.32
N GLU A 82 6.07 -4.41 11.04
CA GLU A 82 6.61 -5.34 10.05
C GLU A 82 6.22 -6.79 10.38
N LYS A 83 6.37 -7.20 11.64
CA LYS A 83 5.94 -8.51 12.13
C LYS A 83 4.46 -8.75 11.92
N MET A 84 3.61 -7.74 12.09
CA MET A 84 2.18 -7.84 11.83
C MET A 84 1.88 -8.02 10.33
N LEU A 85 2.57 -7.28 9.45
CA LEU A 85 2.39 -7.38 7.99
C LEU A 85 2.87 -8.73 7.44
N ILE A 86 4.02 -9.22 7.90
CA ILE A 86 4.54 -10.54 7.53
C ILE A 86 3.65 -11.64 8.12
N GLY A 87 3.24 -11.48 9.39
CA GLY A 87 2.38 -12.43 10.09
C GLY A 87 0.97 -12.55 9.50
N SER A 88 0.49 -11.53 8.77
CA SER A 88 -0.77 -11.60 8.02
C SER A 88 -0.62 -12.26 6.65
N GLY A 89 0.62 -12.58 6.23
CA GLY A 89 0.92 -13.16 4.92
C GLY A 89 0.93 -12.15 3.78
N LEU A 90 1.02 -10.85 4.06
CA LEU A 90 1.00 -9.82 3.01
C LEU A 90 2.26 -9.88 2.13
N TYR A 91 3.41 -10.13 2.75
CA TYR A 91 4.66 -10.43 2.05
C TYR A 91 5.57 -11.28 2.93
N SER A 92 6.62 -11.84 2.34
CA SER A 92 7.69 -12.52 3.08
C SER A 92 9.07 -12.00 2.68
N GLN A 93 10.03 -12.11 3.59
CA GLN A 93 11.40 -11.64 3.40
C GLN A 93 12.22 -12.70 2.66
N LYS A 94 13.07 -12.26 1.73
CA LYS A 94 14.08 -13.09 1.06
C LYS A 94 15.49 -12.65 1.46
N GLU A 95 16.49 -13.36 0.95
CA GLU A 95 17.89 -12.94 1.09
C GLU A 95 18.10 -11.51 0.57
N GLY A 96 18.93 -10.72 1.27
CA GLY A 96 19.18 -9.31 0.94
C GLY A 96 18.14 -8.33 1.50
N TYR A 97 17.06 -8.80 2.13
CA TYR A 97 16.05 -7.93 2.72
C TYR A 97 16.65 -6.96 3.74
N ARG A 98 16.23 -5.69 3.63
CA ARG A 98 16.52 -4.65 4.62
C ARG A 98 15.22 -4.26 5.29
N GLN A 99 15.30 -4.01 6.60
CA GLN A 99 14.16 -3.60 7.40
C GLN A 99 13.40 -2.43 6.77
N ALA A 100 12.08 -2.54 6.78
CA ALA A 100 11.18 -1.47 6.33
C ALA A 100 11.44 -0.16 7.08
N LYS A 101 10.97 0.95 6.50
CA LYS A 101 10.90 2.25 7.19
C LYS A 101 9.46 2.68 7.32
N ALA A 102 9.03 3.00 8.54
CA ALA A 102 7.68 3.50 8.79
C ALA A 102 7.71 4.95 9.29
N VAL A 103 6.79 5.76 8.79
CA VAL A 103 6.50 7.11 9.30
C VAL A 103 5.01 7.27 9.53
N SER A 104 4.62 8.15 10.45
CA SER A 104 3.21 8.49 10.64
C SER A 104 2.81 9.60 9.67
N VAL A 105 1.67 9.42 9.01
CA VAL A 105 1.07 10.38 8.09
C VAL A 105 -0.41 10.60 8.42
N LYS A 106 -0.96 11.72 7.96
CA LYS A 106 -2.38 12.04 8.08
C LYS A 106 -3.00 12.21 6.69
N ASP A 107 -4.24 11.74 6.53
CA ASP A 107 -5.02 11.97 5.30
C ASP A 107 -5.76 13.33 5.34
N SER A 108 -6.56 13.58 4.31
CA SER A 108 -7.43 14.77 4.20
C SER A 108 -8.53 14.85 5.26
N ASN A 109 -8.84 13.73 5.93
CA ASN A 109 -9.87 13.61 6.96
C ASN A 109 -9.26 13.58 8.38
N ASP A 110 -7.98 13.91 8.52
CA ASP A 110 -7.20 13.89 9.77
C ASP A 110 -7.02 12.50 10.41
N ASN A 111 -7.28 11.42 9.67
CA ASN A 111 -7.01 10.06 10.13
C ASN A 111 -5.50 9.79 10.11
N SER A 112 -4.99 9.12 11.15
CA SER A 112 -3.58 8.76 11.25
C SER A 112 -3.29 7.35 10.72
N PHE A 113 -2.21 7.26 9.92
CA PHE A 113 -1.73 6.02 9.31
C PHE A 113 -0.23 5.86 9.50
N PHE A 114 0.22 4.62 9.57
CA PHE A 114 1.61 4.30 9.27
C PHE A 114 1.77 4.18 7.76
N SER A 115 2.76 4.87 7.20
CA SER A 115 3.28 4.68 5.86
C SER A 115 4.56 3.85 5.95
N VAL A 116 4.48 2.59 5.55
CA VAL A 116 5.54 1.59 5.66
C VAL A 116 6.15 1.37 4.28
N ASN A 117 7.39 1.81 4.10
CA ASN A 117 8.13 1.75 2.85
C ASN A 117 9.07 0.54 2.88
N ILE A 118 8.98 -0.29 1.84
CA ILE A 118 9.77 -1.50 1.66
C ILE A 118 10.40 -1.46 0.26
N VAL A 119 11.72 -1.68 0.21
CA VAL A 119 12.42 -1.88 -1.06
C VAL A 119 12.14 -3.29 -1.54
N VAL A 120 11.57 -3.42 -2.74
CA VAL A 120 11.31 -4.71 -3.38
C VAL A 120 12.56 -5.25 -4.04
N GLY A 121 13.32 -4.39 -4.71
CA GLY A 121 14.54 -4.74 -5.42
C GLY A 121 15.15 -3.53 -6.11
N LEU A 122 16.39 -3.72 -6.55
CA LEU A 122 17.15 -2.76 -7.35
C LEU A 122 17.27 -3.27 -8.79
N GLU A 123 17.57 -2.38 -9.72
CA GLU A 123 17.86 -2.72 -11.11
C GLU A 123 18.98 -3.77 -11.16
N ASP A 124 18.78 -4.79 -12.00
CA ASP A 124 19.67 -5.94 -12.14
C ASP A 124 19.87 -6.83 -10.89
N GLU A 125 19.07 -6.64 -9.84
CA GLU A 125 19.05 -7.50 -8.65
C GLU A 125 17.72 -8.28 -8.52
N ASP A 126 17.79 -9.45 -7.88
CA ASP A 126 16.58 -10.21 -7.55
C ASP A 126 15.73 -9.48 -6.50
N ALA A 127 14.40 -9.66 -6.58
CA ALA A 127 13.52 -9.14 -5.55
C ALA A 127 13.85 -9.74 -4.16
N VAL A 128 13.92 -8.87 -3.14
CA VAL A 128 14.25 -9.21 -1.76
C VAL A 128 13.00 -9.49 -0.89
N ILE A 129 11.82 -9.44 -1.49
CA ILE A 129 10.55 -9.91 -0.90
C ILE A 129 9.79 -10.81 -1.88
N GLU A 130 8.89 -11.62 -1.34
CA GLU A 130 7.86 -12.33 -2.12
C GLU A 130 6.46 -11.82 -1.72
N GLY A 131 5.62 -11.58 -2.73
CA GLY A 131 4.38 -10.81 -2.59
C GLY A 131 4.66 -9.31 -2.45
N PRO A 132 3.63 -8.48 -2.20
CA PRO A 132 2.19 -8.76 -2.38
C PRO A 132 1.82 -8.83 -3.87
N ILE A 133 0.55 -9.14 -4.16
CA ILE A 133 0.04 -9.12 -5.54
C ILE A 133 -0.12 -7.66 -5.96
N ILE A 134 0.51 -7.24 -7.06
CA ILE A 134 0.39 -5.87 -7.58
C ILE A 134 -0.59 -5.83 -8.74
N TYR A 135 -1.64 -5.03 -8.62
CA TYR A 135 -2.61 -4.74 -9.67
C TYR A 135 -2.26 -3.45 -10.38
N SER A 136 -2.49 -3.37 -11.70
CA SER A 136 -2.21 -2.16 -12.47
C SER A 136 -2.96 -0.94 -11.90
N PHE A 137 -2.24 0.19 -11.76
CA PHE A 137 -2.79 1.46 -11.27
C PHE A 137 -3.96 1.96 -12.13
N ILE A 138 -3.95 1.66 -13.44
CA ILE A 138 -5.04 2.01 -14.36
C ILE A 138 -6.38 1.46 -13.86
N LYS A 139 -6.39 0.26 -13.27
CA LYS A 139 -7.61 -0.34 -12.72
C LYS A 139 -8.18 0.41 -11.53
N LEU A 140 -7.34 1.08 -10.75
CA LEU A 140 -7.82 1.96 -9.68
C LEU A 140 -8.46 3.22 -10.26
N ASN A 141 -7.81 3.85 -11.25
CA ASN A 141 -8.35 5.03 -11.91
C ASN A 141 -9.70 4.74 -12.58
N GLU A 142 -9.81 3.65 -13.33
CA GLU A 142 -11.07 3.19 -13.93
C GLU A 142 -12.16 3.02 -12.86
N PHE A 143 -11.83 2.38 -11.74
CA PHE A 143 -12.75 2.18 -10.62
C PHE A 143 -13.14 3.49 -9.91
N ASN A 144 -12.24 4.46 -9.89
CA ASN A 144 -12.48 5.80 -9.36
C ASN A 144 -13.23 6.71 -10.36
N GLY A 145 -13.54 6.23 -11.57
CA GLY A 145 -14.29 6.97 -12.59
C GLY A 145 -13.43 7.85 -13.50
N TYR A 146 -12.11 7.66 -13.49
CA TYR A 146 -11.17 8.33 -14.38
C TYR A 146 -10.79 7.40 -15.53
N ALA A 147 -11.03 7.84 -16.77
CA ALA A 147 -10.49 7.19 -17.96
C ALA A 147 -9.11 7.78 -18.26
N GLU A 148 -8.10 6.94 -18.44
CA GLU A 148 -6.83 7.40 -18.99
C GLU A 148 -6.96 7.58 -20.49
N VAL A 149 -6.57 8.76 -20.98
CA VAL A 149 -6.40 9.02 -22.41
C VAL A 149 -4.94 8.69 -22.72
N PHE A 150 -4.72 7.62 -23.49
CA PHE A 150 -3.39 7.20 -23.94
C PHE A 150 -2.77 8.21 -24.91
#